data_AF-A0AAD3DSX6-F1
#
_entry.id   AF-A0AAD3DSX6-F1
#
_cell.length_a   1.000
_cell.length_b   1.000
_cell.length_c   1.000
_cell.angle_alpha   90.00
_cell.angle_beta   90.00
_cell.angle_gamma   90.00
#
_symmetry.space_group_name_H-M   'P 1'
#
loop_
_entity.id
_entity.type
_entity.pdbx_description
1 polymer ?
#
loop_
_entity_poly.entity_id
_entity_poly.type
_entity_poly.pdbx_seq_one_letter_code
_entity_poly.pdbx_strand_id
1 'polypeptide(L)'
;MTNEGLVELCFTTMHSTILAALAISTFFALATASNTTLLIGDRNQTAAIHPTCRCKSPVCQPYTRGIVDFTAALRAANSVPKGACIFNPALLRIEQNLYCVFVRVYTASSDERRCVPGRLDRPPFMDAWNGTLANMLAVIRIRRTRQGGDVSVTMVGHRYFHDINYEDGRLFRDPGGRIFLYLAIPFGKYGGARAAVNTAQRVFLTCRNAPTFACAIKLGPPRMLRYDKSIAWEKNWVPWNGTTLMSYSHYGVFGPHSVFNWSSYREPVPHARFVSVANQSFFSTWTATYGKLIQLSGGTPAILEPSGSSFLAMGHVRIHPGCLHPNSIPGLDQLLGDKVRTNCHHFLKLPQNLKKDIPFRSFMYRNADGNTSKHYHVDYGMFFYRFSAEPPYSITHISHGILPPSEGHFGIVFPTGLERMGSDYVVSYGDADQASKLMFLSQGDVDKLLIPLVEMEKRITSFSLCTLPLFVGNSSTPEPELVTV
;
A
#
# COMPACT_ATOMS: atom_id res chain seq x y z
N MET A 1 18.26 -46.10 -3.53
CA MET A 1 17.16 -45.70 -4.44
C MET A 1 15.86 -45.90 -3.67
N THR A 2 15.36 -44.86 -3.01
CA THR A 2 14.14 -44.91 -2.21
C THR A 2 13.24 -43.78 -2.66
N ASN A 3 12.14 -44.18 -3.32
CA ASN A 3 11.02 -43.31 -3.71
C ASN A 3 10.28 -42.88 -2.45
N GLU A 4 10.32 -41.59 -2.12
CA GLU A 4 9.36 -40.99 -1.19
C GLU A 4 8.29 -40.24 -1.99
N GLY A 5 7.10 -40.85 -2.03
CA GLY A 5 5.90 -40.28 -2.64
C GLY A 5 5.36 -39.12 -1.82
N LEU A 6 5.15 -37.98 -2.48
CA LEU A 6 4.36 -36.86 -1.98
C LEU A 6 2.88 -37.22 -2.02
N VAL A 7 2.28 -37.42 -0.84
CA VAL A 7 0.82 -37.57 -0.68
C VAL A 7 0.18 -36.19 -0.74
N GLU A 8 -0.58 -35.96 -1.82
CA GLU A 8 -1.42 -34.78 -2.01
C GLU A 8 -2.74 -35.00 -1.25
N LEU A 9 -2.92 -34.28 -0.13
CA LEU A 9 -4.16 -34.30 0.65
C LEU A 9 -5.23 -33.44 -0.04
N CYS A 10 -6.07 -34.10 -0.85
CA CYS A 10 -7.34 -33.56 -1.33
C CYS A 10 -8.32 -33.43 -0.16
N PHE A 11 -8.82 -32.21 0.10
CA PHE A 11 -10.03 -32.01 0.89
C PHE A 11 -11.24 -32.33 0.00
N THR A 12 -11.80 -33.54 0.15
CA THR A 12 -13.12 -33.89 -0.36
C THR A 12 -14.19 -33.39 0.60
N THR A 13 -14.91 -32.35 0.21
CA THR A 13 -16.21 -32.01 0.82
C THR A 13 -17.29 -32.90 0.17
N MET A 14 -17.95 -33.72 1.00
CA MET A 14 -19.10 -34.53 0.58
C MET A 14 -20.30 -33.66 0.25
N HIS A 15 -20.99 -34.08 -0.82
CA HIS A 15 -22.22 -33.56 -1.37
C HIS A 15 -23.41 -33.73 -0.42
N SER A 16 -24.33 -32.78 -0.47
CA SER A 16 -25.77 -33.05 -0.38
C SER A 16 -26.49 -32.35 -1.52
N THR A 17 -27.08 -33.16 -2.37
CA THR A 17 -27.86 -32.87 -3.56
C THR A 17 -29.26 -32.40 -3.18
N ILE A 18 -29.76 -31.29 -3.76
CA ILE A 18 -31.18 -31.11 -4.06
C ILE A 18 -31.31 -30.54 -5.48
N LEU A 19 -32.08 -31.25 -6.28
CA LEU A 19 -32.40 -30.99 -7.69
C LEU A 19 -33.59 -30.03 -7.82
N ALA A 20 -33.48 -29.17 -8.84
CA ALA A 20 -34.52 -28.65 -9.74
C ALA A 20 -35.73 -27.89 -9.17
N ALA A 21 -35.87 -26.63 -9.62
CA ALA A 21 -37.06 -26.16 -10.34
C ALA A 21 -36.77 -24.83 -11.07
N LEU A 22 -36.94 -24.84 -12.40
CA LEU A 22 -37.23 -23.65 -13.19
C LEU A 22 -38.62 -23.13 -12.78
N ALA A 23 -38.74 -21.84 -12.49
CA ALA A 23 -39.98 -21.10 -12.68
C ALA A 23 -39.70 -19.61 -12.87
N ILE A 24 -40.11 -19.14 -14.05
CA ILE A 24 -40.20 -17.75 -14.46
C ILE A 24 -41.15 -17.01 -13.50
N SER A 25 -40.71 -15.88 -12.94
CA SER A 25 -41.62 -14.83 -12.49
C SER A 25 -40.95 -13.47 -12.57
N THR A 26 -41.34 -12.76 -13.62
CA THR A 26 -41.28 -11.31 -13.77
C THR A 26 -41.98 -10.64 -12.59
N PHE A 27 -41.23 -9.92 -11.76
CA PHE A 27 -41.80 -8.92 -10.85
C PHE A 27 -41.23 -7.55 -11.19
N PHE A 28 -42.11 -6.70 -11.70
CA PHE A 28 -41.93 -5.26 -11.75
C PHE A 28 -41.76 -4.72 -10.32
N ALA A 29 -40.61 -4.12 -10.04
CA ALA A 29 -40.49 -3.17 -8.94
C ALA A 29 -40.31 -1.78 -9.55
N LEU A 30 -41.40 -1.00 -9.54
CA LEU A 30 -41.34 0.45 -9.70
C LEU A 30 -40.49 1.00 -8.55
N ALA A 31 -39.25 1.38 -8.83
CA ALA A 31 -38.50 2.27 -7.97
C ALA A 31 -38.87 3.71 -8.34
N THR A 32 -39.62 4.37 -7.47
CA THR A 32 -39.91 5.79 -7.54
C THR A 32 -38.60 6.57 -7.41
N ALA A 33 -38.23 7.27 -8.47
CA ALA A 33 -37.13 8.22 -8.48
C ALA A 33 -37.43 9.35 -7.48
N SER A 34 -36.71 9.35 -6.36
CA SER A 34 -36.69 10.48 -5.44
C SER A 34 -35.72 11.52 -5.99
N ASN A 35 -36.26 12.54 -6.67
CA ASN A 35 -35.55 13.74 -7.08
C ASN A 35 -34.98 14.44 -5.85
N THR A 36 -33.71 14.15 -5.54
CA THR A 36 -32.95 14.93 -4.55
C THR A 36 -32.21 16.01 -5.32
N THR A 37 -32.83 17.17 -5.41
CA THR A 37 -32.23 18.39 -5.98
C THR A 37 -31.12 18.84 -5.04
N LEU A 38 -29.88 18.49 -5.36
CA LEU A 38 -28.71 18.96 -4.63
C LEU A 38 -28.49 20.44 -5.00
N LEU A 39 -28.87 21.33 -4.09
CA LEU A 39 -28.58 22.77 -4.21
C LEU A 39 -27.05 22.97 -4.19
N ILE A 40 -26.51 23.35 -5.35
CA ILE A 40 -25.12 23.79 -5.50
C ILE A 40 -25.04 25.20 -4.91
N GLY A 41 -24.65 25.27 -3.64
CA GLY A 41 -24.36 26.51 -2.93
C GLY A 41 -23.01 27.09 -3.36
N ASP A 42 -23.10 28.31 -3.88
CA ASP A 42 -22.13 29.41 -4.05
C ASP A 42 -20.69 29.18 -4.54
N ARG A 43 -20.48 29.82 -5.71
CA ARG A 43 -19.22 30.18 -6.35
C ARG A 43 -18.57 31.35 -5.61
N ASN A 44 -17.54 31.09 -4.80
CA ASN A 44 -16.35 31.93 -4.60
C ASN A 44 -15.46 31.41 -3.46
N GLN A 45 -15.05 30.14 -3.52
CA GLN A 45 -14.04 29.62 -2.59
C GLN A 45 -12.69 29.48 -3.30
N THR A 46 -11.76 30.32 -2.84
CA THR A 46 -10.31 30.14 -2.93
C THR A 46 -9.96 28.67 -2.77
N ALA A 47 -9.13 28.13 -3.68
CA ALA A 47 -8.74 26.71 -3.73
C ALA A 47 -8.41 26.14 -2.34
N ALA A 48 -9.41 25.53 -1.72
CA ALA A 48 -9.36 25.04 -0.36
C ALA A 48 -8.86 23.60 -0.41
N ILE A 49 -7.74 23.40 0.27
CA ILE A 49 -7.20 22.12 0.68
C ILE A 49 -8.35 21.21 1.15
N HIS A 50 -8.29 19.92 0.80
CA HIS A 50 -9.34 18.94 1.07
C HIS A 50 -9.89 19.08 2.51
N PRO A 51 -11.23 19.09 2.72
CA PRO A 51 -11.80 19.35 4.04
C PRO A 51 -11.25 18.40 5.12
N THR A 52 -10.92 17.15 4.77
CA THR A 52 -10.37 16.18 5.73
C THR A 52 -8.89 16.42 6.10
N CYS A 53 -8.11 17.09 5.25
CA CYS A 53 -6.70 17.42 5.52
C CYS A 53 -6.56 18.47 6.64
N ARG A 54 -7.60 19.27 6.90
CA ARG A 54 -7.60 20.35 7.90
C ARG A 54 -8.65 20.19 8.99
N CYS A 55 -9.45 19.13 8.95
CA CYS A 55 -10.54 19.03 9.89
C CYS A 55 -10.09 18.41 11.21
N LYS A 56 -10.12 19.24 12.26
CA LYS A 56 -9.91 18.85 13.65
C LYS A 56 -11.20 18.44 14.36
N SER A 57 -12.36 18.54 13.70
CA SER A 57 -13.65 18.22 14.31
C SER A 57 -13.91 16.71 14.28
N PRO A 58 -14.41 16.11 15.38
CA PRO A 58 -14.87 14.72 15.43
C PRO A 58 -15.95 14.35 14.39
N VAL A 59 -16.63 15.34 13.81
CA VAL A 59 -17.62 15.13 12.75
C VAL A 59 -16.94 14.79 11.40
N CYS A 60 -15.65 15.04 11.25
CA CYS A 60 -14.92 14.88 10.00
C CYS A 60 -14.39 13.47 9.76
N GLN A 61 -15.25 12.62 9.25
CA GLN A 61 -14.85 11.38 8.60
C GLN A 61 -14.06 11.70 7.31
N PRO A 62 -13.03 10.91 6.95
CA PRO A 62 -12.72 9.56 7.41
C PRO A 62 -11.64 9.49 8.50
N TYR A 63 -11.76 8.50 9.37
CA TYR A 63 -10.75 8.16 10.39
C TYR A 63 -10.15 6.79 10.14
N THR A 64 -8.91 6.59 10.58
CA THR A 64 -8.47 5.21 10.84
C THR A 64 -9.04 4.70 12.16
N ARG A 65 -9.58 3.50 12.14
CA ARG A 65 -10.13 2.81 13.33
C ARG A 65 -9.06 2.29 14.28
N GLY A 66 -7.80 2.35 13.88
CA GLY A 66 -6.68 1.86 14.66
C GLY A 66 -5.46 1.64 13.80
N ILE A 67 -4.29 1.81 14.43
CA ILE A 67 -3.00 1.40 13.88
C ILE A 67 -2.38 0.40 14.84
N VAL A 68 -1.82 -0.67 14.30
CA VAL A 68 -1.14 -1.70 15.06
C VAL A 68 0.27 -1.86 14.54
N ASP A 69 1.25 -1.57 15.38
CA ASP A 69 2.61 -2.01 15.14
C ASP A 69 2.75 -3.46 15.61
N PHE A 70 3.02 -4.36 14.67
CA PHE A 70 3.19 -5.78 14.95
C PHE A 70 4.62 -6.26 14.72
N THR A 71 5.56 -5.32 14.60
CA THR A 71 7.01 -5.58 14.47
C THR A 71 7.51 -6.44 15.63
N ALA A 72 7.04 -6.16 16.86
CA ALA A 72 7.44 -6.91 18.05
C ALA A 72 7.02 -8.39 17.98
N ALA A 73 5.81 -8.66 17.47
CA ALA A 73 5.31 -10.03 17.31
C ALA A 73 6.16 -10.83 16.30
N LEU A 74 6.62 -10.19 15.24
CA LEU A 74 7.51 -10.78 14.24
C LEU A 74 8.94 -10.97 14.77
N ARG A 75 9.45 -10.01 15.56
CA ARG A 75 10.79 -10.03 16.15
C ARG A 75 10.94 -11.11 17.23
N ALA A 76 9.85 -11.58 17.82
CA ALA A 76 9.87 -12.69 18.78
C ALA A 76 10.32 -14.04 18.16
N ALA A 77 10.44 -14.12 16.83
CA ALA A 77 11.02 -15.27 16.15
C ALA A 77 12.52 -15.44 16.49
N ASN A 78 12.90 -16.58 17.08
CA ASN A 78 14.29 -16.88 17.44
C ASN A 78 15.29 -16.84 16.27
N SER A 79 14.83 -16.97 15.03
CA SER A 79 15.67 -16.91 13.84
C SER A 79 15.93 -15.49 13.33
N VAL A 80 15.25 -14.47 13.86
CA VAL A 80 15.44 -13.08 13.44
C VAL A 80 16.58 -12.46 14.25
N PRO A 81 17.59 -11.84 13.60
CA PRO A 81 18.68 -11.19 14.30
C PRO A 81 18.20 -10.09 15.27
N LYS A 82 18.87 -9.99 16.43
CA LYS A 82 18.59 -8.92 17.40
C LYS A 82 18.87 -7.55 16.77
N GLY A 83 17.98 -6.58 17.01
CA GLY A 83 18.11 -5.23 16.48
C GLY A 83 17.74 -5.07 14.99
N ALA A 84 17.19 -6.11 14.36
CA ALA A 84 16.73 -6.03 12.97
C ALA A 84 15.47 -5.15 12.81
N CYS A 85 15.43 -4.41 11.70
CA CYS A 85 14.23 -3.76 11.17
C CYS A 85 13.38 -4.82 10.49
N ILE A 86 12.07 -4.76 10.68
CA ILE A 86 11.12 -5.66 10.01
C ILE A 86 10.03 -4.81 9.38
N PHE A 87 9.98 -4.76 8.06
CA PHE A 87 9.20 -3.75 7.33
C PHE A 87 8.64 -4.28 6.01
N ASN A 88 7.83 -3.45 5.35
CA ASN A 88 7.12 -3.75 4.10
C ASN A 88 6.31 -5.06 4.18
N PRO A 89 5.39 -5.19 5.17
CA PRO A 89 4.59 -6.39 5.36
C PRO A 89 3.54 -6.55 4.26
N ALA A 90 3.78 -7.39 3.26
CA ALA A 90 2.70 -7.88 2.42
C ALA A 90 1.80 -8.79 3.25
N LEU A 91 0.49 -8.62 3.13
CA LEU A 91 -0.51 -9.32 3.91
C LEU A 91 -1.52 -9.98 2.99
N LEU A 92 -1.85 -11.24 3.29
CA LEU A 92 -2.93 -11.98 2.66
C LEU A 92 -3.68 -12.76 3.72
N ARG A 93 -5.00 -12.59 3.79
CA ARG A 93 -5.83 -13.40 4.68
C ARG A 93 -5.77 -14.86 4.24
N ILE A 94 -5.62 -15.84 5.12
CA ILE A 94 -5.69 -17.27 4.80
C ILE A 94 -7.12 -17.75 5.03
N GLU A 95 -7.58 -17.63 6.27
CA GLU A 95 -8.91 -18.01 6.73
C GLU A 95 -9.20 -17.27 8.02
N GLN A 96 -10.46 -16.86 8.26
CA GLN A 96 -10.88 -16.22 9.51
C GLN A 96 -9.92 -15.10 9.94
N ASN A 97 -9.20 -15.29 11.05
CA ASN A 97 -8.24 -14.37 11.64
C ASN A 97 -6.77 -14.75 11.37
N LEU A 98 -6.51 -15.75 10.53
CA LEU A 98 -5.17 -16.17 10.12
C LEU A 98 -4.78 -15.47 8.83
N TYR A 99 -3.54 -14.97 8.81
CA TYR A 99 -2.98 -14.23 7.69
C TYR A 99 -1.57 -14.73 7.39
N CYS A 100 -1.23 -14.80 6.11
CA CYS A 100 0.13 -14.95 5.65
C CYS A 100 0.74 -13.55 5.50
N VAL A 101 1.97 -13.39 5.98
CA VAL A 101 2.72 -12.14 5.91
C VAL A 101 4.08 -12.40 5.31
N PHE A 102 4.47 -11.56 4.37
CA PHE A 102 5.84 -11.47 3.87
C PHE A 102 6.44 -10.14 4.32
N VAL A 103 7.62 -10.16 4.92
CA VAL A 103 8.33 -8.96 5.36
C VAL A 103 9.78 -8.97 4.89
N ARG A 104 10.35 -7.78 4.77
CA ARG A 104 11.79 -7.58 4.66
C ARG A 104 12.38 -7.47 6.05
N VAL A 105 13.58 -8.03 6.21
CA VAL A 105 14.35 -7.97 7.45
C VAL A 105 15.69 -7.34 7.12
N TYR A 106 16.03 -6.26 7.81
CA TYR A 106 17.32 -5.59 7.65
C TYR A 106 18.09 -5.58 8.96
N THR A 107 19.36 -5.98 8.90
CA THR A 107 20.27 -5.90 10.03
C THR A 107 21.42 -4.97 9.65
N ALA A 108 21.53 -3.83 10.33
CA ALA A 108 22.62 -2.87 10.09
C ALA A 108 23.99 -3.52 10.35
N SER A 109 25.02 -3.08 9.64
CA SER A 109 26.40 -3.53 9.87
C SER A 109 27.04 -2.98 11.14
N SER A 110 26.49 -1.89 11.69
CA SER A 110 26.95 -1.25 12.92
C SER A 110 25.81 -1.12 13.94
N ASP A 111 26.16 -1.34 15.20
CA ASP A 111 25.22 -1.28 16.34
C ASP A 111 24.60 0.10 16.52
N GLU A 112 25.33 1.15 16.20
CA GLU A 112 24.87 2.54 16.28
C GLU A 112 23.74 2.84 15.27
N ARG A 113 23.73 2.09 14.16
CA ARG A 113 22.77 2.20 13.05
C ARG A 113 21.65 1.17 13.12
N ARG A 114 21.58 0.39 14.21
CA ARG A 114 20.48 -0.55 14.42
C ARG A 114 19.15 0.16 14.48
N CYS A 115 18.13 -0.62 14.19
CA CYS A 115 16.77 -0.14 14.06
C CYS A 115 16.20 0.25 15.43
N VAL A 116 15.90 1.53 15.58
CA VAL A 116 15.22 2.07 16.75
C VAL A 116 13.90 2.67 16.24
N PRO A 117 12.76 1.98 16.42
CA PRO A 117 11.46 2.50 16.02
C PRO A 117 11.23 3.91 16.57
N GLY A 118 10.72 4.81 15.73
CA GLY A 118 10.49 6.21 16.10
C GLY A 118 11.74 7.11 16.03
N ARG A 119 12.93 6.57 15.79
CA ARG A 119 14.13 7.39 15.52
C ARG A 119 14.33 7.61 14.02
N LEU A 120 14.16 8.88 13.64
CA LEU A 120 14.13 9.34 12.26
C LEU A 120 15.52 9.50 11.63
N ASP A 121 16.58 9.58 12.43
CA ASP A 121 17.96 9.65 11.96
C ASP A 121 18.57 8.28 11.58
N ARG A 122 17.84 7.18 11.80
CA ARG A 122 18.37 5.80 11.69
C ARG A 122 17.54 4.79 10.86
N PRO A 123 16.73 5.16 9.84
CA PRO A 123 16.09 4.14 9.01
C PRO A 123 17.14 3.43 8.13
N PRO A 124 16.93 2.15 7.74
CA PRO A 124 17.88 1.40 6.91
C PRO A 124 18.30 2.12 5.64
N PHE A 125 17.35 2.85 5.10
CA PHE A 125 17.51 3.64 3.90
C PHE A 125 18.55 4.78 4.08
N MET A 126 18.62 5.40 5.26
CA MET A 126 19.64 6.43 5.59
C MET A 126 21.03 5.84 5.84
N ASP A 127 21.09 4.55 6.17
CA ASP A 127 22.32 3.74 6.19
C ASP A 127 22.72 3.27 4.77
N ALA A 128 22.04 3.75 3.72
CA ALA A 128 22.21 3.27 2.34
C ALA A 128 22.13 1.74 2.23
N TRP A 129 21.37 1.10 3.14
CA TRP A 129 21.30 -0.34 3.31
C TRP A 129 22.66 -1.04 3.41
N ASN A 130 23.63 -0.42 4.06
CA ASN A 130 24.99 -0.96 4.28
C ASN A 130 25.03 -2.13 5.28
N GLY A 131 24.01 -2.97 5.31
CA GLY A 131 23.84 -4.10 6.23
C GLY A 131 23.39 -5.35 5.48
N THR A 132 22.88 -6.33 6.23
CA THR A 132 22.35 -7.58 5.66
C THR A 132 20.86 -7.44 5.41
N LEU A 133 20.43 -7.72 4.18
CA LEU A 133 19.03 -7.80 3.77
C LEU A 133 18.60 -9.26 3.66
N ALA A 134 17.49 -9.57 4.31
CA ALA A 134 16.87 -10.87 4.37
C ALA A 134 15.35 -10.72 4.25
N ASN A 135 14.63 -11.84 4.22
CA ASN A 135 13.18 -11.85 4.22
C ASN A 135 12.63 -12.86 5.22
N MET A 136 11.37 -12.68 5.58
CA MET A 136 10.63 -13.66 6.37
C MET A 136 9.22 -13.83 5.82
N LEU A 137 8.78 -15.08 5.73
CA LEU A 137 7.36 -15.41 5.65
C LEU A 137 6.88 -15.83 7.03
N ALA A 138 5.73 -15.34 7.43
CA ALA A 138 5.09 -15.66 8.69
C ALA A 138 3.60 -15.97 8.48
N VAL A 139 3.05 -16.82 9.32
CA VAL A 139 1.61 -16.90 9.56
C VAL A 139 1.35 -16.20 10.87
N ILE A 140 0.48 -15.21 10.85
CA ILE A 140 0.04 -14.46 12.02
C ILE A 140 -1.45 -14.64 12.24
N ARG A 141 -1.88 -14.48 13.48
CA ARG A 141 -3.27 -14.42 13.88
C ARG A 141 -3.57 -13.01 14.37
N ILE A 142 -4.53 -12.34 13.75
CA ILE A 142 -4.96 -10.97 14.06
C ILE A 142 -6.34 -11.03 14.74
N ARG A 143 -6.42 -10.70 16.03
CA ARG A 143 -7.67 -10.74 16.80
C ARG A 143 -8.05 -9.35 17.27
N ARG A 144 -9.29 -8.94 17.01
CA ARG A 144 -9.91 -7.78 17.66
C ARG A 144 -10.51 -8.18 19.00
N THR A 145 -10.27 -7.39 20.04
CA THR A 145 -10.98 -7.52 21.32
C THR A 145 -12.42 -7.05 21.15
N ARG A 146 -13.37 -7.71 21.82
CA ARG A 146 -14.81 -7.39 21.67
C ARG A 146 -15.20 -6.04 22.26
N GLN A 147 -14.40 -5.50 23.20
CA GLN A 147 -14.79 -4.35 24.02
C GLN A 147 -13.97 -3.07 23.80
N GLY A 148 -12.81 -3.12 23.14
CA GLY A 148 -11.88 -1.97 23.12
C GLY A 148 -11.39 -1.49 21.76
N GLY A 149 -11.77 -2.14 20.65
CA GLY A 149 -11.13 -1.86 19.36
C GLY A 149 -9.67 -2.33 19.27
N ASP A 150 -9.05 -2.70 20.39
CA ASP A 150 -7.69 -3.25 20.45
C ASP A 150 -7.53 -4.47 19.54
N VAL A 151 -6.41 -4.49 18.85
CA VAL A 151 -6.03 -5.57 17.96
C VAL A 151 -4.75 -6.21 18.48
N SER A 152 -4.81 -7.51 18.70
CA SER A 152 -3.64 -8.32 19.04
C SER A 152 -3.16 -9.09 17.81
N VAL A 153 -1.84 -9.14 17.64
CA VAL A 153 -1.18 -9.91 16.59
C VAL A 153 -0.27 -10.94 17.23
N THR A 154 -0.46 -12.21 16.89
CA THR A 154 0.36 -13.33 17.39
C THR A 154 0.92 -14.12 16.22
N MET A 155 2.22 -14.42 16.23
CA MET A 155 2.83 -15.26 15.20
C MET A 155 2.63 -16.73 15.56
N VAL A 156 2.17 -17.52 14.59
CA VAL A 156 1.89 -18.97 14.76
C VAL A 156 2.82 -19.86 13.93
N GLY A 157 3.67 -19.26 13.11
CA GLY A 157 4.67 -19.98 12.35
C GLY A 157 5.44 -19.05 11.43
N HIS A 158 6.68 -19.39 11.08
CA HIS A 158 7.49 -18.57 10.20
C HIS A 158 8.57 -19.37 9.48
N ARG A 159 9.14 -18.75 8.46
CA ARG A 159 10.34 -19.18 7.76
C ARG A 159 11.19 -17.96 7.41
N TYR A 160 12.44 -17.99 7.85
CA TYR A 160 13.42 -16.95 7.61
C TYR A 160 14.30 -17.30 6.40
N PHE A 161 14.59 -16.32 5.55
CA PHE A 161 15.40 -16.44 4.34
C PHE A 161 16.63 -15.53 4.47
N HIS A 162 17.77 -16.11 4.85
CA HIS A 162 18.96 -15.38 5.30
C HIS A 162 19.83 -14.83 4.15
N ASP A 163 19.75 -15.39 2.94
CA ASP A 163 20.71 -15.10 1.86
C ASP A 163 20.08 -14.55 0.58
N ILE A 164 18.80 -14.18 0.61
CA ILE A 164 18.13 -13.68 -0.58
C ILE A 164 17.43 -12.38 -0.22
N ASN A 165 17.82 -11.30 -0.90
CA ASN A 165 17.16 -10.02 -0.81
C ASN A 165 16.05 -9.94 -1.84
N TYR A 166 14.85 -10.36 -1.44
CA TYR A 166 13.64 -10.14 -2.19
C TYR A 166 13.06 -8.75 -1.89
N GLU A 167 12.70 -8.02 -2.94
CA GLU A 167 12.08 -6.70 -2.83
C GLU A 167 10.63 -6.72 -3.27
N ASP A 168 9.89 -5.68 -2.83
CA ASP A 168 8.55 -5.35 -3.30
C ASP A 168 7.57 -6.54 -3.26
N GLY A 169 7.69 -7.37 -2.22
CA GLY A 169 6.90 -8.58 -2.08
C GLY A 169 5.40 -8.29 -1.95
N ARG A 170 4.56 -9.07 -2.65
CA ARG A 170 3.09 -8.96 -2.63
C ARG A 170 2.48 -10.34 -2.54
N LEU A 171 1.60 -10.58 -1.57
CA LEU A 171 0.90 -11.85 -1.40
C LEU A 171 -0.50 -11.80 -2.01
N PHE A 172 -0.88 -12.80 -2.78
CA PHE A 172 -2.18 -12.84 -3.45
C PHE A 172 -2.64 -14.28 -3.71
N ARG A 173 -3.90 -14.45 -4.09
CA ARG A 173 -4.47 -15.72 -4.57
C ARG A 173 -4.60 -15.74 -6.07
N ASP A 174 -4.49 -16.92 -6.65
CA ASP A 174 -4.96 -17.19 -8.00
C ASP A 174 -6.46 -17.61 -8.01
N PRO A 175 -7.07 -17.91 -9.17
CA PRO A 175 -8.48 -18.33 -9.24
C PRO A 175 -8.78 -19.64 -8.50
N GLY A 176 -7.77 -20.49 -8.30
CA GLY A 176 -7.90 -21.74 -7.55
C GLY A 176 -7.71 -21.57 -6.05
N GLY A 177 -7.63 -20.33 -5.55
CA GLY A 177 -7.41 -20.02 -4.14
C GLY A 177 -5.99 -20.31 -3.65
N ARG A 178 -5.05 -20.66 -4.55
CA ARG A 178 -3.66 -20.96 -4.20
C ARG A 178 -2.93 -19.66 -3.91
N ILE A 179 -2.08 -19.68 -2.89
CA ILE A 179 -1.35 -18.49 -2.46
C ILE A 179 -0.05 -18.36 -3.25
N PHE A 180 0.20 -17.16 -3.76
CA PHE A 180 1.44 -16.78 -4.42
C PHE A 180 2.05 -15.54 -3.76
N LEU A 181 3.38 -15.49 -3.82
CA LEU A 181 4.19 -14.35 -3.47
C LEU A 181 4.83 -13.82 -4.75
N TYR A 182 4.40 -12.63 -5.18
CA TYR A 182 5.09 -11.85 -6.19
C TYR A 182 6.33 -11.20 -5.56
N LEU A 183 7.45 -11.21 -6.27
CA LEU A 183 8.71 -10.64 -5.83
C LEU A 183 9.40 -9.91 -6.98
N ALA A 184 9.93 -8.73 -6.70
CA ALA A 184 10.91 -8.07 -7.55
C ALA A 184 12.31 -8.46 -7.07
N ILE A 185 13.02 -9.25 -7.86
CA ILE A 185 14.38 -9.71 -7.54
C ILE A 185 15.36 -8.72 -8.17
N PRO A 186 16.10 -7.93 -7.37
CA PRO A 186 17.04 -6.97 -7.93
C PRO A 186 18.17 -7.70 -8.68
N PHE A 187 18.51 -7.18 -9.86
CA PHE A 187 19.65 -7.62 -10.67
C PHE A 187 20.52 -6.41 -11.00
N GLY A 188 21.85 -6.57 -10.95
CA GLY A 188 22.81 -5.48 -11.11
C GLY A 188 23.30 -4.87 -9.79
N LYS A 189 24.29 -3.96 -9.88
CA LYS A 189 25.03 -3.41 -8.73
C LYS A 189 24.23 -2.31 -8.02
N TYR A 190 24.22 -2.32 -6.69
CA TYR A 190 23.75 -1.19 -5.87
C TYR A 190 24.54 0.08 -6.23
N GLY A 191 23.83 1.15 -6.61
CA GLY A 191 24.43 2.42 -7.07
C GLY A 191 24.68 2.52 -8.58
N GLY A 192 24.37 1.48 -9.38
CA GLY A 192 24.37 1.51 -10.85
C GLY A 192 22.96 1.47 -11.46
N ALA A 193 22.85 1.14 -12.76
CA ALA A 193 21.57 0.89 -13.41
C ALA A 193 20.92 -0.38 -12.83
N ARG A 194 20.08 -0.21 -11.82
CA ARG A 194 19.46 -1.31 -11.08
C ARG A 194 18.31 -1.89 -11.88
N ALA A 195 18.38 -3.17 -12.19
CA ALA A 195 17.28 -3.91 -12.79
C ALA A 195 16.50 -4.69 -11.73
N ALA A 196 15.28 -5.12 -12.06
CA ALA A 196 14.55 -6.12 -11.28
C ALA A 196 13.90 -7.16 -12.19
N VAL A 197 13.99 -8.43 -11.80
CA VAL A 197 13.26 -9.53 -12.44
C VAL A 197 12.03 -9.83 -11.58
N ASN A 198 10.87 -9.78 -12.21
CA ASN A 198 9.61 -10.09 -11.55
C ASN A 198 9.40 -11.60 -11.51
N THR A 199 9.04 -12.14 -10.35
CA THR A 199 8.75 -13.56 -10.18
C THR A 199 7.49 -13.78 -9.35
N ALA A 200 6.85 -14.93 -9.54
CA ALA A 200 5.84 -15.47 -8.65
C ALA A 200 6.34 -16.78 -8.03
N GLN A 201 6.19 -16.93 -6.72
CA GLN A 201 6.49 -18.16 -5.99
C GLN A 201 5.23 -18.67 -5.30
N ARG A 202 4.91 -19.95 -5.46
CA ARG A 202 3.79 -20.56 -4.73
C ARG A 202 4.15 -20.65 -3.25
N VAL A 203 3.23 -20.24 -2.37
CA VAL A 203 3.37 -20.39 -0.92
C VAL A 203 2.59 -21.64 -0.49
N PHE A 204 3.27 -22.57 0.16
CA PHE A 204 2.68 -23.77 0.75
C PHE A 204 2.59 -23.57 2.27
N LEU A 205 1.39 -23.77 2.81
CA LEU A 205 1.10 -23.63 4.23
C LEU A 205 0.56 -24.96 4.76
N THR A 206 1.08 -25.42 5.89
CA THR A 206 0.59 -26.60 6.59
C THR A 206 0.44 -26.27 8.06
N CYS A 207 -0.80 -26.14 8.55
CA CYS A 207 -1.07 -25.85 9.95
C CYS A 207 -1.53 -27.12 10.68
N ARG A 208 -1.09 -27.29 11.93
CA ARG A 208 -1.43 -28.44 12.78
C ARG A 208 -1.99 -27.97 14.12
N ASN A 209 -2.99 -28.69 14.61
CA ASN A 209 -3.66 -28.44 15.88
C ASN A 209 -3.17 -29.40 16.97
N ALA A 210 -1.86 -29.47 17.28
CA ALA A 210 -1.36 -30.18 18.50
C ALA A 210 0.17 -30.08 18.63
N PRO A 211 0.73 -29.93 19.85
CA PRO A 211 0.08 -29.52 21.10
C PRO A 211 -0.24 -28.01 21.15
N THR A 212 0.35 -27.22 20.26
CA THR A 212 0.08 -25.80 20.05
C THR A 212 -0.26 -25.57 18.57
N PHE A 213 -1.17 -24.64 18.27
CA PHE A 213 -1.47 -24.29 16.88
C PHE A 213 -0.21 -23.72 16.21
N ALA A 214 0.34 -24.45 15.25
CA ALA A 214 1.56 -24.09 14.55
C ALA A 214 1.43 -24.28 13.04
N CYS A 215 2.03 -23.38 12.27
CA CYS A 215 2.04 -23.46 10.81
C CYS A 215 3.46 -23.58 10.26
N ALA A 216 3.68 -24.55 9.38
CA ALA A 216 4.88 -24.66 8.57
C ALA A 216 4.67 -23.94 7.23
N ILE A 217 5.71 -23.24 6.76
CA ILE A 217 5.68 -22.45 5.52
C ILE A 217 6.78 -22.93 4.59
N LYS A 218 6.47 -23.14 3.31
CA LYS A 218 7.45 -23.40 2.26
C LYS A 218 7.17 -22.55 1.04
N LEU A 219 8.24 -22.11 0.38
CA LEU A 219 8.15 -21.49 -0.95
C LEU A 219 8.44 -22.54 -2.01
N GLY A 220 7.63 -22.53 -3.06
CA GLY A 220 7.93 -23.23 -4.30
C GLY A 220 9.03 -22.54 -5.11
N PRO A 221 9.48 -23.14 -6.20
CA PRO A 221 10.48 -22.53 -7.08
C PRO A 221 9.95 -21.21 -7.67
N PRO A 222 10.83 -20.22 -7.90
CA PRO A 222 10.47 -18.97 -8.58
C PRO A 222 10.07 -19.23 -10.03
N ARG A 223 8.95 -18.62 -10.43
CA ARG A 223 8.48 -18.58 -11.81
C ARG A 223 8.61 -17.16 -12.33
N MET A 224 9.35 -16.99 -13.41
CA MET A 224 9.59 -15.67 -13.99
C MET A 224 8.31 -15.10 -14.60
N LEU A 225 7.97 -13.86 -14.24
CA LEU A 225 6.92 -13.08 -14.87
C LEU A 225 7.60 -12.15 -15.88
N ARG A 226 7.39 -12.42 -17.17
CA ARG A 226 8.10 -11.74 -18.25
C ARG A 226 7.15 -11.01 -19.19
N TYR A 227 7.47 -9.75 -19.42
CA TYR A 227 6.92 -8.94 -20.50
C TYR A 227 8.08 -8.55 -21.42
N ASP A 228 7.99 -8.89 -22.71
CA ASP A 228 9.14 -8.75 -23.62
C ASP A 228 9.55 -7.30 -23.88
N LYS A 229 8.65 -6.34 -23.66
CA LYS A 229 8.94 -4.90 -23.75
C LYS A 229 9.28 -4.27 -22.41
N SER A 230 9.44 -5.08 -21.37
CA SER A 230 9.82 -4.63 -20.03
C SER A 230 11.19 -3.95 -20.10
N ILE A 231 11.25 -2.69 -19.67
CA ILE A 231 12.52 -2.06 -19.36
C ILE A 231 13.01 -2.59 -18.02
N ALA A 232 14.33 -2.68 -17.85
CA ALA A 232 14.99 -3.30 -16.70
C ALA A 232 14.51 -2.80 -15.31
N TRP A 233 13.82 -1.66 -15.21
CA TRP A 233 13.48 -0.95 -13.98
C TRP A 233 12.04 -1.19 -13.48
N GLU A 234 11.40 -2.28 -13.88
CA GLU A 234 9.97 -2.45 -13.64
C GLU A 234 9.68 -3.12 -12.29
N LYS A 235 9.44 -2.25 -11.32
CA LYS A 235 8.84 -2.56 -10.03
C LYS A 235 7.36 -2.23 -10.05
N ASN A 236 6.63 -2.73 -9.05
CA ASN A 236 5.28 -2.33 -8.70
C ASN A 236 4.11 -2.92 -9.51
N TRP A 237 4.28 -4.09 -10.13
CA TRP A 237 3.16 -4.78 -10.77
C TRP A 237 2.13 -5.21 -9.73
N VAL A 238 0.85 -4.99 -10.00
CA VAL A 238 -0.25 -5.18 -9.04
C VAL A 238 -1.00 -6.47 -9.38
N PRO A 239 -0.79 -7.58 -8.64
CA PRO A 239 -1.59 -8.79 -8.82
C PRO A 239 -3.05 -8.53 -8.41
N TRP A 240 -4.01 -9.14 -9.10
CA TRP A 240 -5.43 -9.05 -8.75
C TRP A 240 -5.84 -10.32 -8.01
N ASN A 241 -6.11 -10.16 -6.71
CA ASN A 241 -6.38 -11.26 -5.80
C ASN A 241 -7.58 -12.10 -6.28
N GLY A 242 -7.38 -13.41 -6.42
CA GLY A 242 -8.40 -14.35 -6.90
C GLY A 242 -8.51 -14.46 -8.41
N THR A 243 -7.59 -13.87 -9.19
CA THR A 243 -7.61 -13.93 -10.65
C THR A 243 -6.24 -14.31 -11.21
N THR A 244 -6.12 -14.46 -12.54
CA THR A 244 -4.84 -14.50 -13.27
C THR A 244 -4.38 -13.13 -13.78
N LEU A 245 -5.12 -12.07 -13.45
CA LEU A 245 -4.88 -10.73 -13.95
C LEU A 245 -3.84 -9.99 -13.10
N MET A 246 -3.14 -9.07 -13.75
CA MET A 246 -2.15 -8.23 -13.11
C MET A 246 -2.10 -6.87 -13.79
N SER A 247 -2.20 -5.79 -13.02
CA SER A 247 -1.95 -4.46 -13.57
C SER A 247 -0.45 -4.25 -13.69
N TYR A 248 -0.10 -3.74 -14.85
CA TYR A 248 1.21 -3.23 -15.15
C TYR A 248 1.21 -1.71 -14.94
N SER A 249 1.94 -1.28 -13.94
CA SER A 249 2.11 0.13 -13.60
C SER A 249 3.57 0.50 -13.83
N HIS A 250 3.85 1.28 -14.88
CA HIS A 250 5.17 1.87 -15.02
C HIS A 250 5.43 2.82 -13.85
N TYR A 251 6.61 2.72 -13.24
CA TYR A 251 7.01 3.67 -12.21
C TYR A 251 7.21 5.06 -12.83
N GLY A 252 6.55 6.08 -12.27
CA GLY A 252 6.60 7.46 -12.76
C GLY A 252 5.38 7.86 -13.59
N VAL A 253 5.02 7.06 -14.60
CA VAL A 253 3.80 7.26 -15.41
C VAL A 253 2.82 6.15 -15.08
N PHE A 254 1.92 6.39 -14.13
CA PHE A 254 0.92 5.42 -13.66
C PHE A 254 -0.17 5.08 -14.70
N GLY A 255 -0.03 5.53 -15.95
CA GLY A 255 -0.99 5.31 -17.02
C GLY A 255 -0.33 5.06 -18.39
N PRO A 256 -1.06 4.46 -19.34
CA PRO A 256 -2.43 3.94 -19.22
C PRO A 256 -2.51 2.68 -18.32
N HIS A 257 -3.68 2.43 -17.72
CA HIS A 257 -3.89 1.24 -16.90
C HIS A 257 -3.86 -0.01 -17.79
N SER A 258 -2.73 -0.71 -17.74
CA SER A 258 -2.41 -1.81 -18.64
C SER A 258 -2.49 -3.13 -17.89
N VAL A 259 -3.07 -4.16 -18.50
CA VAL A 259 -3.38 -5.43 -17.82
C VAL A 259 -2.74 -6.61 -18.55
N PHE A 260 -2.12 -7.51 -17.79
CA PHE A 260 -1.74 -8.85 -18.23
C PHE A 260 -2.77 -9.88 -17.76
N ASN A 261 -2.95 -10.93 -18.55
CA ASN A 261 -3.69 -12.13 -18.15
C ASN A 261 -2.78 -13.33 -18.27
N TRP A 262 -2.24 -13.78 -17.15
CA TRP A 262 -1.36 -14.94 -17.12
C TRP A 262 -2.17 -16.20 -17.40
N SER A 263 -1.64 -17.13 -18.20
CA SER A 263 -2.23 -18.48 -18.33
C SER A 263 -2.42 -19.14 -16.96
N SER A 264 -1.37 -19.04 -16.13
CA SER A 264 -1.35 -19.41 -14.73
C SER A 264 -0.12 -18.80 -14.06
N TYR A 265 -0.19 -18.49 -12.76
CA TYR A 265 1.00 -18.14 -11.98
C TYR A 265 1.92 -19.35 -11.69
N ARG A 266 1.45 -20.58 -11.93
CA ARG A 266 2.29 -21.80 -11.79
C ARG A 266 3.29 -21.95 -12.93
N GLU A 267 2.84 -21.59 -14.13
CA GLU A 267 3.53 -21.74 -15.41
C GLU A 267 3.21 -20.51 -16.27
N PRO A 268 3.69 -19.32 -15.85
CA PRO A 268 3.41 -18.08 -16.56
C PRO A 268 4.07 -18.13 -17.94
N VAL A 269 3.28 -17.86 -18.98
CA VAL A 269 3.79 -17.70 -20.34
C VAL A 269 4.17 -16.22 -20.55
N PRO A 270 5.33 -15.91 -21.16
CA PRO A 270 5.70 -14.53 -21.47
C PRO A 270 4.66 -13.83 -22.35
N HIS A 271 4.49 -12.53 -22.13
CA HIS A 271 3.60 -11.70 -22.94
C HIS A 271 4.39 -10.71 -23.81
N ALA A 272 3.91 -10.46 -25.02
CA ALA A 272 4.38 -9.40 -25.92
C ALA A 272 3.44 -8.18 -25.99
N ARG A 273 2.20 -8.33 -25.48
CA ARG A 273 1.16 -7.29 -25.47
C ARG A 273 0.28 -7.39 -24.23
N PHE A 274 -0.34 -6.27 -23.85
CA PHE A 274 -1.38 -6.24 -22.83
C PHE A 274 -2.69 -6.83 -23.37
N VAL A 275 -3.49 -7.43 -22.49
CA VAL A 275 -4.85 -7.90 -22.85
C VAL A 275 -5.86 -6.77 -22.84
N SER A 276 -5.57 -5.71 -22.09
CA SER A 276 -6.38 -4.50 -22.04
C SER A 276 -5.52 -3.32 -21.67
N VAL A 277 -5.86 -2.16 -22.23
CA VAL A 277 -5.23 -0.87 -21.94
C VAL A 277 -6.35 0.15 -21.82
N ALA A 278 -6.68 0.57 -20.61
CA ALA A 278 -7.60 1.68 -20.41
C ALA A 278 -6.84 3.00 -20.53
N ASN A 279 -7.07 3.72 -21.62
CA ASN A 279 -6.56 5.07 -21.79
C ASN A 279 -7.43 6.04 -20.97
N GLN A 280 -6.81 6.71 -20.00
CA GLN A 280 -7.46 7.76 -19.21
C GLN A 280 -6.68 9.06 -19.39
N SER A 281 -7.36 10.10 -19.88
CA SER A 281 -6.83 11.46 -20.01
C SER A 281 -6.20 11.96 -18.71
N PHE A 282 -6.78 11.58 -17.57
CA PHE A 282 -6.29 11.91 -16.25
C PHE A 282 -4.78 11.69 -16.08
N PHE A 283 -4.23 10.56 -16.49
CA PHE A 283 -2.80 10.27 -16.26
C PHE A 283 -1.86 11.05 -17.19
N SER A 284 -2.30 11.35 -18.41
CA SER A 284 -1.58 12.30 -19.26
C SER A 284 -1.63 13.71 -18.67
N THR A 285 -2.81 14.17 -18.22
CA THR A 285 -3.00 15.47 -17.56
C THR A 285 -2.17 15.57 -16.28
N TRP A 286 -2.12 14.49 -15.49
CA TRP A 286 -1.30 14.37 -14.28
C TRP A 286 0.18 14.52 -14.57
N THR A 287 0.68 13.76 -15.55
CA THR A 287 2.09 13.80 -15.93
C THR A 287 2.48 15.17 -16.47
N ALA A 288 1.62 15.80 -17.28
CA ALA A 288 1.83 17.15 -17.77
C ALA A 288 1.81 18.20 -16.65
N THR A 289 0.93 18.03 -15.65
CA THR A 289 0.78 18.96 -14.53
C THR A 289 1.94 18.84 -13.55
N TYR A 290 2.16 17.65 -12.99
CA TYR A 290 3.10 17.45 -11.89
C TYR A 290 4.49 17.01 -12.34
N GLY A 291 4.62 16.37 -13.50
CA GLY A 291 5.89 15.84 -13.98
C GLY A 291 6.58 14.97 -12.91
N LYS A 292 7.75 15.40 -12.45
CA LYS A 292 8.53 14.70 -11.41
C LYS A 292 8.22 15.14 -9.97
N LEU A 293 7.33 16.11 -9.78
CA LEU A 293 6.97 16.63 -8.45
C LEU A 293 6.08 15.67 -7.68
N ILE A 294 5.13 15.03 -8.37
CA ILE A 294 4.29 13.98 -7.80
C ILE A 294 4.21 12.81 -8.77
N GLN A 295 4.59 11.64 -8.29
CA GLN A 295 4.55 10.39 -9.05
C GLN A 295 3.65 9.39 -8.36
N LEU A 296 2.74 8.79 -9.14
CA LEU A 296 1.89 7.69 -8.70
C LEU A 296 2.49 6.37 -9.16
N SER A 297 2.31 5.31 -8.39
CA SER A 297 2.67 3.95 -8.78
C SER A 297 1.81 2.92 -8.04
N GLY A 298 1.77 1.67 -8.54
CA GLY A 298 1.02 0.59 -7.89
C GLY A 298 1.64 0.19 -6.55
N GLY A 299 0.88 -0.45 -5.65
CA GLY A 299 1.37 -0.77 -4.31
C GLY A 299 0.93 -2.14 -3.80
N THR A 300 -0.33 -2.27 -3.43
CA THR A 300 -0.87 -3.53 -2.90
C THR A 300 -1.37 -4.39 -4.05
N PRO A 301 -1.56 -5.71 -3.82
CA PRO A 301 -2.54 -6.47 -4.60
C PRO A 301 -3.90 -5.75 -4.61
N ALA A 302 -4.62 -5.89 -5.71
CA ALA A 302 -6.00 -5.43 -5.81
C ALA A 302 -6.94 -6.50 -5.27
N ILE A 303 -7.96 -6.10 -4.51
CA ILE A 303 -8.99 -7.01 -4.00
C ILE A 303 -10.34 -6.71 -4.65
N LEU A 304 -11.09 -7.76 -4.97
CA LEU A 304 -12.45 -7.61 -5.50
C LEU A 304 -13.38 -7.02 -4.43
N GLU A 305 -14.17 -6.04 -4.81
CA GLU A 305 -15.19 -5.45 -3.94
C GLU A 305 -16.41 -6.36 -3.79
N PRO A 306 -17.21 -6.23 -2.71
CA PRO A 306 -18.29 -7.18 -2.43
C PRO A 306 -19.36 -7.18 -3.52
N SER A 307 -19.50 -6.08 -4.25
CA SER A 307 -20.38 -5.97 -5.43
C SER A 307 -19.92 -6.82 -6.61
N GLY A 308 -18.66 -7.26 -6.64
CA GLY A 308 -18.05 -7.95 -7.78
C GLY A 308 -17.77 -7.06 -9.00
N SER A 309 -18.19 -5.79 -8.97
CA SER A 309 -18.11 -4.88 -10.12
C SER A 309 -16.81 -4.08 -10.21
N SER A 310 -16.02 -4.06 -9.15
CA SER A 310 -14.79 -3.28 -9.09
C SER A 310 -13.74 -3.93 -8.19
N PHE A 311 -12.49 -3.57 -8.46
CA PHE A 311 -11.36 -3.86 -7.61
C PHE A 311 -10.92 -2.59 -6.88
N LEU A 312 -10.45 -2.77 -5.65
CA LEU A 312 -9.82 -1.74 -4.83
C LEU A 312 -8.35 -2.11 -4.62
N ALA A 313 -7.46 -1.13 -4.73
CA ALA A 313 -6.05 -1.26 -4.41
C ALA A 313 -5.50 0.01 -3.77
N MET A 314 -4.31 -0.08 -3.19
CA MET A 314 -3.55 1.09 -2.78
C MET A 314 -2.25 1.20 -3.57
N GLY A 315 -1.94 2.41 -3.99
CA GLY A 315 -0.71 2.76 -4.66
C GLY A 315 0.22 3.57 -3.77
N HIS A 316 1.42 3.84 -4.28
CA HIS A 316 2.38 4.75 -3.68
C HIS A 316 2.29 6.11 -4.34
N VAL A 317 2.30 7.15 -3.53
CA VAL A 317 2.51 8.52 -4.01
C VAL A 317 3.87 9.00 -3.55
N ARG A 318 4.75 9.27 -4.52
CA ARG A 318 6.05 9.90 -4.29
C ARG A 318 5.91 11.40 -4.52
N ILE A 319 6.24 12.20 -3.52
CA ILE A 319 6.06 13.66 -3.52
C ILE A 319 7.40 14.35 -3.27
N HIS A 320 7.61 15.45 -3.98
CA HIS A 320 8.72 16.36 -3.73
C HIS A 320 8.59 17.00 -2.35
N PRO A 321 9.62 16.95 -1.48
CA PRO A 321 9.50 17.39 -0.09
C PRO A 321 9.11 18.86 0.04
N GLY A 322 9.58 19.72 -0.86
CA GLY A 322 9.15 21.12 -0.92
C GLY A 322 7.63 21.34 -1.06
N CYS A 323 6.87 20.35 -1.53
CA CYS A 323 5.43 20.45 -1.58
C CYS A 323 4.77 20.34 -0.20
N LEU A 324 5.40 19.60 0.73
CA LEU A 324 4.84 19.29 2.06
C LEU A 324 5.58 20.04 3.17
N HIS A 325 6.86 20.34 2.94
CA HIS A 325 7.77 21.04 3.84
C HIS A 325 8.33 22.30 3.17
N PRO A 326 7.49 23.25 2.72
CA PRO A 326 7.99 24.43 2.01
C PRO A 326 8.93 25.28 2.88
N ASN A 327 8.74 25.29 4.20
CA ASN A 327 9.61 25.98 5.17
C ASN A 327 11.04 25.41 5.20
N SER A 328 11.24 24.19 4.68
CA SER A 328 12.57 23.57 4.60
C SER A 328 13.38 24.01 3.37
N ILE A 329 12.85 24.96 2.58
CA ILE A 329 13.52 25.52 1.41
C ILE A 329 13.91 26.97 1.71
N PRO A 330 15.21 27.24 1.97
CA PRO A 330 15.69 28.59 2.21
C PRO A 330 15.34 29.50 1.02
N GLY A 331 14.87 30.72 1.26
CA GLY A 331 14.52 31.64 0.17
C GLY A 331 13.05 31.59 -0.26
N LEU A 332 12.34 30.50 0.02
CA LEU A 332 11.05 30.23 -0.63
C LEU A 332 9.94 31.16 -0.12
N ASP A 333 9.93 31.41 1.18
CA ASP A 333 9.04 32.37 1.84
C ASP A 333 9.33 33.80 1.40
N GLN A 334 10.60 34.19 1.24
CA GLN A 334 10.93 35.53 0.70
C GLN A 334 10.50 35.68 -0.77
N LEU A 335 10.58 34.61 -1.56
CA LEU A 335 10.21 34.62 -2.97
C LEU A 335 8.68 34.64 -3.19
N LEU A 336 7.93 33.88 -2.39
CA LEU A 336 6.51 33.62 -2.64
C LEU A 336 5.57 34.21 -1.58
N GLY A 337 6.06 34.56 -0.39
CA GLY A 337 5.25 35.03 0.74
C GLY A 337 4.09 34.08 1.06
N ASP A 338 2.91 34.67 1.26
CA ASP A 338 1.67 33.94 1.58
C ASP A 338 1.18 33.00 0.45
N LYS A 339 1.85 32.99 -0.71
CA LYS A 339 1.52 32.07 -1.82
C LYS A 339 2.11 30.68 -1.60
N VAL A 340 2.99 30.49 -0.61
CA VAL A 340 3.48 29.18 -0.19
C VAL A 340 2.31 28.34 0.34
N ARG A 341 2.19 27.09 -0.14
CA ARG A 341 1.12 26.18 0.28
C ARG A 341 1.71 24.87 0.76
N THR A 342 0.97 24.14 1.59
CA THR A 342 1.30 22.77 1.99
C THR A 342 0.77 21.76 0.96
N ASN A 343 1.00 22.03 -0.33
CA ASN A 343 0.77 21.13 -1.45
C ASN A 343 1.70 21.52 -2.62
N CYS A 344 1.70 20.82 -3.76
CA CYS A 344 2.63 21.16 -4.85
C CYS A 344 2.27 22.41 -5.67
N HIS A 345 1.18 23.13 -5.34
CA HIS A 345 0.67 24.20 -6.22
C HIS A 345 1.63 25.39 -6.35
N HIS A 346 2.35 25.77 -5.28
CA HIS A 346 3.36 26.84 -5.37
C HIS A 346 4.52 26.42 -6.27
N PHE A 347 4.92 25.16 -6.22
CA PHE A 347 5.95 24.62 -7.10
C PHE A 347 5.54 24.68 -8.56
N LEU A 348 4.28 24.38 -8.90
CA LEU A 348 3.82 24.42 -10.30
C LEU A 348 4.07 25.80 -10.95
N LYS A 349 3.95 26.87 -10.17
CA LYS A 349 4.11 28.26 -10.62
C LYS A 349 5.56 28.74 -10.67
N LEU A 350 6.52 27.99 -10.12
CA LEU A 350 7.92 28.39 -10.16
C LEU A 350 8.50 28.29 -11.58
N PRO A 351 9.31 29.28 -12.02
CA PRO A 351 10.15 29.18 -13.20
C PRO A 351 10.98 27.89 -13.23
N GLN A 352 11.19 27.33 -14.42
CA GLN A 352 11.83 26.02 -14.58
C GLN A 352 13.30 25.99 -14.13
N ASN A 353 14.02 27.10 -14.24
CA ASN A 353 15.37 27.25 -13.70
C ASN A 353 15.37 27.12 -12.17
N LEU A 354 14.48 27.84 -11.47
CA LEU A 354 14.36 27.76 -10.02
C LEU A 354 13.98 26.35 -9.54
N LYS A 355 13.11 25.64 -10.27
CA LYS A 355 12.78 24.23 -9.98
C LYS A 355 13.99 23.29 -10.04
N LYS A 356 14.94 23.55 -10.94
CA LYS A 356 16.15 22.73 -11.10
C LYS A 356 17.18 23.00 -10.00
N ASP A 357 17.18 24.21 -9.46
CA ASP A 357 18.19 24.68 -8.51
C ASP A 357 17.80 24.39 -7.05
N ILE A 358 16.55 24.03 -6.76
CA ILE A 358 16.13 23.60 -5.40
C ILE A 358 16.84 22.27 -5.07
N PRO A 359 17.80 22.28 -4.13
CA PRO A 359 18.68 21.14 -3.92
C PRO A 359 17.91 19.93 -3.40
N PHE A 360 17.95 18.84 -4.16
CA PHE A 360 17.33 17.54 -3.86
C PHE A 360 18.15 16.71 -2.85
N ARG A 361 18.67 17.36 -1.81
CA ARG A 361 19.40 16.69 -0.72
C ARG A 361 18.47 16.48 0.46
N SER A 362 18.84 15.57 1.35
CA SER A 362 18.26 15.51 2.68
C SER A 362 18.31 16.88 3.34
N PHE A 363 17.24 17.31 4.01
CA PHE A 363 17.18 18.59 4.71
C PHE A 363 17.03 18.36 6.21
N MET A 364 17.45 19.35 7.01
CA MET A 364 17.20 19.34 8.44
C MET A 364 15.88 20.02 8.72
N TYR A 365 15.08 19.47 9.62
CA TYR A 365 13.86 20.09 10.11
C TYR A 365 13.79 19.97 11.63
N ARG A 366 13.02 20.86 12.27
CA ARG A 366 12.73 20.78 13.70
C ARG A 366 11.42 20.01 13.88
N ASN A 367 11.46 18.91 14.64
CA ASN A 367 10.27 18.10 14.92
C ASN A 367 9.37 18.78 15.98
N ALA A 368 8.22 18.17 16.28
CA ALA A 368 7.28 18.66 17.30
C ALA A 368 7.92 18.83 18.68
N ASP A 369 8.90 17.98 19.03
CA ASP A 369 9.64 18.04 20.29
C ASP A 369 10.75 19.10 20.31
N GLY A 370 10.92 19.88 19.24
CA GLY A 370 11.97 20.90 19.11
C GLY A 370 13.34 20.35 18.70
N ASN A 371 13.49 19.04 18.54
CA ASN A 371 14.73 18.38 18.11
C ASN A 371 14.95 18.54 16.60
N THR A 372 16.19 18.80 16.19
CA THR A 372 16.54 18.84 14.77
C THR A 372 16.78 17.43 14.25
N SER A 373 16.00 17.03 13.25
CA SER A 373 16.07 15.73 12.58
C SER A 373 16.39 15.89 11.10
N LYS A 374 16.98 14.86 10.50
CA LYS A 374 17.29 14.84 9.06
C LYS A 374 16.16 14.15 8.31
N HIS A 375 15.51 14.87 7.41
CA HIS A 375 14.50 14.31 6.51
C HIS A 375 15.13 13.88 5.19
N TYR A 376 14.60 12.83 4.58
CA TYR A 376 15.05 12.39 3.27
C TYR A 376 14.53 13.29 2.14
N HIS A 377 15.11 13.18 0.95
CA HIS A 377 14.76 14.03 -0.20
C HIS A 377 13.43 13.66 -0.88
N VAL A 378 12.61 12.80 -0.28
CA VAL A 378 11.33 12.33 -0.84
C VAL A 378 10.36 12.01 0.27
N ASP A 379 9.09 12.37 0.06
CA ASP A 379 7.95 11.84 0.80
C ASP A 379 7.27 10.72 0.01
N TYR A 380 7.04 9.58 0.65
CA TYR A 380 6.20 8.49 0.19
C TYR A 380 4.95 8.40 1.06
N GLY A 381 3.81 8.66 0.43
CA GLY A 381 2.50 8.35 0.97
C GLY A 381 1.85 7.17 0.25
N MET A 382 0.60 6.91 0.62
CA MET A 382 -0.25 5.95 -0.06
C MET A 382 -1.48 6.61 -0.66
N PHE A 383 -2.14 5.99 -1.63
CA PHE A 383 -3.43 6.47 -2.13
C PHE A 383 -4.30 5.28 -2.52
N PHE A 384 -5.62 5.39 -2.36
CA PHE A 384 -6.56 4.41 -2.88
C PHE A 384 -6.87 4.68 -4.34
N TYR A 385 -7.07 3.63 -5.11
CA TYR A 385 -7.69 3.71 -6.42
C TYR A 385 -8.61 2.52 -6.64
N ARG A 386 -9.70 2.77 -7.36
CA ARG A 386 -10.72 1.79 -7.71
C ARG A 386 -10.79 1.68 -9.23
N PHE A 387 -10.96 0.46 -9.73
CA PHE A 387 -11.11 0.20 -11.17
C PHE A 387 -12.16 -0.87 -11.45
N SER A 388 -12.73 -0.82 -12.66
CA SER A 388 -13.75 -1.78 -13.11
C SER A 388 -13.22 -3.20 -13.10
N ALA A 389 -14.05 -4.16 -12.68
CA ALA A 389 -13.77 -5.59 -12.80
C ALA A 389 -13.96 -6.12 -14.23
N GLU A 390 -14.52 -5.32 -15.13
CA GLU A 390 -14.76 -5.65 -16.53
C GLU A 390 -13.88 -4.82 -17.48
N PRO A 391 -13.45 -5.38 -18.62
CA PRO A 391 -12.74 -4.64 -19.66
C PRO A 391 -13.45 -3.33 -20.05
N PRO A 392 -12.72 -2.23 -20.26
CA PRO A 392 -11.26 -2.14 -20.33
C PRO A 392 -10.56 -2.00 -18.97
N TYR A 393 -11.25 -2.30 -17.87
CA TYR A 393 -10.74 -2.20 -16.50
C TYR A 393 -10.33 -0.77 -16.12
N SER A 394 -11.14 0.21 -16.51
CA SER A 394 -10.85 1.62 -16.27
C SER A 394 -10.75 1.92 -14.77
N ILE A 395 -9.74 2.71 -14.38
CA ILE A 395 -9.70 3.37 -13.08
C ILE A 395 -10.85 4.37 -13.05
N THR A 396 -11.74 4.21 -12.08
CA THR A 396 -12.95 5.01 -11.92
C THR A 396 -12.82 6.02 -10.80
N HIS A 397 -12.04 5.71 -9.77
CA HIS A 397 -11.83 6.60 -8.62
C HIS A 397 -10.39 6.58 -8.15
N ILE A 398 -9.98 7.69 -7.54
CA ILE A 398 -8.68 7.86 -6.89
C ILE A 398 -8.87 8.72 -5.63
N SER A 399 -8.13 8.46 -4.57
CA SER A 399 -8.06 9.35 -3.42
C SER A 399 -6.94 10.38 -3.56
N HIS A 400 -6.96 11.39 -2.70
CA HIS A 400 -5.73 12.13 -2.39
C HIS A 400 -4.66 11.20 -1.81
N GLY A 401 -3.43 11.69 -1.73
CA GLY A 401 -2.40 11.03 -0.95
C GLY A 401 -2.83 10.96 0.52
N ILE A 402 -2.44 9.88 1.18
CA ILE A 402 -2.72 9.57 2.57
C ILE A 402 -1.41 9.23 3.29
N LEU A 403 -1.25 9.76 4.50
CA LEU A 403 -0.33 9.28 5.53
C LEU A 403 -1.14 8.71 6.70
N PRO A 404 -0.67 7.62 7.32
CA PRO A 404 -1.30 7.12 8.53
C PRO A 404 -0.98 8.08 9.69
N PRO A 405 -1.86 8.22 10.70
CA PRO A 405 -1.54 9.00 11.89
C PRO A 405 -0.28 8.46 12.58
N SER A 406 0.63 9.36 12.92
CA SER A 406 1.90 9.05 13.59
C SER A 406 2.47 10.32 14.21
N GLU A 407 3.01 10.24 15.43
CA GLU A 407 3.68 11.36 16.12
C GLU A 407 5.11 11.64 15.61
N GLY A 408 5.38 11.32 14.33
CA GLY A 408 6.69 11.50 13.73
C GLY A 408 6.96 10.49 12.62
N HIS A 409 6.14 10.44 11.58
CA HIS A 409 6.50 9.63 10.40
C HIS A 409 7.73 10.24 9.70
N PHE A 410 8.60 9.39 9.16
CA PHE A 410 9.74 9.82 8.31
C PHE A 410 9.31 10.34 6.93
N GLY A 411 8.01 10.51 6.72
CA GLY A 411 7.42 10.80 5.42
C GLY A 411 7.54 9.62 4.47
N ILE A 412 7.98 8.43 4.91
CA ILE A 412 8.15 7.25 4.06
C ILE A 412 7.21 6.13 4.54
N VAL A 413 6.11 5.97 3.82
CA VAL A 413 5.10 4.93 4.06
C VAL A 413 4.92 4.11 2.80
N PHE A 414 5.00 2.79 2.94
CA PHE A 414 5.00 1.86 1.81
C PHE A 414 3.89 0.80 1.96
N PRO A 415 2.69 0.99 1.37
CA PRO A 415 1.62 0.01 1.39
C PRO A 415 1.98 -1.24 0.58
N THR A 416 1.92 -2.40 1.23
CA THR A 416 2.32 -3.69 0.66
C THR A 416 1.21 -4.73 0.64
N GLY A 417 0.15 -4.56 1.42
CA GLY A 417 -1.02 -5.42 1.40
C GLY A 417 -2.32 -4.68 1.68
N LEU A 418 -3.40 -5.18 1.08
CA LEU A 418 -4.77 -4.72 1.29
C LEU A 418 -5.66 -5.95 1.38
N GLU A 419 -6.38 -6.10 2.48
CA GLU A 419 -7.22 -7.26 2.76
C GLU A 419 -8.52 -6.87 3.45
N ARG A 420 -9.50 -7.79 3.45
CA ARG A 420 -10.75 -7.64 4.22
C ARG A 420 -10.63 -8.29 5.59
N MET A 421 -11.11 -7.60 6.63
CA MET A 421 -11.30 -8.15 7.97
C MET A 421 -12.71 -7.81 8.46
N GLY A 422 -13.64 -8.73 8.26
CA GLY A 422 -15.06 -8.45 8.48
C GLY A 422 -15.55 -7.39 7.50
N SER A 423 -16.14 -6.31 8.01
CA SER A 423 -16.59 -5.14 7.25
C SER A 423 -15.51 -4.08 7.00
N ASP A 424 -14.32 -4.27 7.56
CA ASP A 424 -13.21 -3.32 7.45
C ASP A 424 -12.19 -3.77 6.41
N TYR A 425 -11.47 -2.78 5.90
CA TYR A 425 -10.23 -2.95 5.18
C TYR A 425 -9.04 -2.90 6.15
N VAL A 426 -8.07 -3.77 5.91
CA VAL A 426 -6.78 -3.79 6.60
C VAL A 426 -5.71 -3.49 5.58
N VAL A 427 -4.99 -2.41 5.82
CA VAL A 427 -3.84 -2.00 5.01
C VAL A 427 -2.59 -2.38 5.78
N SER A 428 -1.73 -3.21 5.21
CA SER A 428 -0.42 -3.48 5.76
C SER A 428 0.62 -2.61 5.06
N TYR A 429 1.46 -1.95 5.84
CA TYR A 429 2.43 -1.00 5.31
C TYR A 429 3.72 -0.99 6.12
N GLY A 430 4.82 -0.66 5.43
CA GLY A 430 6.09 -0.34 6.05
C GLY A 430 6.13 1.12 6.47
N ASP A 431 6.65 1.39 7.65
CA ASP A 431 6.92 2.74 8.14
C ASP A 431 8.43 2.95 8.25
N ALA A 432 8.95 3.89 7.45
CA ALA A 432 10.35 4.29 7.37
C ALA A 432 11.35 3.13 7.15
N ASP A 433 10.94 2.05 6.49
CA ASP A 433 11.71 0.79 6.41
C ASP A 433 12.13 0.22 7.79
N GLN A 434 11.47 0.61 8.88
CA GLN A 434 11.82 0.19 10.25
C GLN A 434 10.79 -0.75 10.87
N ALA A 435 9.51 -0.49 10.59
CA ALA A 435 8.39 -1.15 11.24
C ALA A 435 7.39 -1.72 10.23
N SER A 436 6.67 -2.74 10.70
CA SER A 436 5.56 -3.38 10.02
C SER A 436 4.28 -3.04 10.75
N LYS A 437 3.38 -2.32 10.07
CA LYS A 437 2.16 -1.78 10.67
C LYS A 437 0.91 -2.21 9.91
N LEU A 438 -0.21 -2.24 10.62
CA LEU A 438 -1.56 -2.41 10.06
C LEU A 438 -2.36 -1.14 10.33
N MET A 439 -3.09 -0.66 9.33
CA MET A 439 -4.08 0.41 9.46
C MET A 439 -5.46 -0.15 9.12
N PHE A 440 -6.43 0.13 9.98
CA PHE A 440 -7.82 -0.31 9.81
C PHE A 440 -8.69 0.85 9.36
N LEU A 441 -9.50 0.61 8.32
CA LEU A 441 -10.44 1.58 7.76
C LEU A 441 -11.77 0.89 7.50
N SER A 442 -12.88 1.56 7.77
CA SER A 442 -14.17 1.02 7.34
C SER A 442 -14.35 1.13 5.84
N GLN A 443 -15.24 0.33 5.28
CA GLN A 443 -15.63 0.51 3.88
C GLN A 443 -16.16 1.93 3.61
N GLY A 444 -17.02 2.45 4.50
CA GLY A 444 -17.55 3.81 4.35
C GLY A 444 -16.48 4.91 4.42
N ASP A 445 -15.39 4.69 5.16
CA ASP A 445 -14.26 5.63 5.21
C ASP A 445 -13.45 5.62 3.93
N VAL A 446 -13.21 4.43 3.37
CA VAL A 446 -12.57 4.29 2.05
C VAL A 446 -13.43 4.92 0.96
N ASP A 447 -14.74 4.72 0.99
CA ASP A 447 -15.65 5.31 0.00
C ASP A 447 -15.65 6.85 0.05
N LYS A 448 -15.53 7.45 1.24
CA LYS A 448 -15.38 8.91 1.41
C LYS A 448 -14.03 9.44 0.92
N LEU A 449 -12.98 8.62 0.93
CA LEU A 449 -11.66 8.99 0.42
C LEU A 449 -11.61 8.99 -1.11
N LEU A 450 -12.40 8.14 -1.75
CA LEU A 450 -12.38 7.92 -3.19
C LEU A 450 -13.17 8.99 -3.93
N ILE A 451 -12.49 9.69 -4.82
CA ILE A 451 -13.08 10.73 -5.67
C ILE A 451 -13.18 10.18 -7.09
N PRO A 452 -14.34 10.33 -7.78
CA PRO A 452 -14.45 9.96 -9.19
C PRO A 452 -13.35 10.60 -10.03
N LEU A 453 -12.73 9.81 -10.91
CA LEU A 453 -11.53 10.24 -11.65
C LEU A 453 -11.77 11.52 -12.47
N VAL A 454 -12.96 11.65 -13.06
CA VAL A 454 -13.41 12.83 -13.81
C VAL A 454 -13.50 14.09 -12.95
N GLU A 455 -13.83 13.96 -11.67
CA GLU A 455 -13.86 15.08 -10.72
C GLU A 455 -12.46 15.42 -10.21
N MET A 456 -11.62 14.41 -9.98
CA MET A 456 -10.21 14.63 -9.64
C MET A 456 -9.45 15.32 -10.78
N GLU A 457 -9.73 15.00 -12.05
CA GLU A 457 -9.12 15.67 -13.20
C GLU A 457 -9.39 17.18 -13.22
N LYS A 458 -10.65 17.59 -12.97
CA LYS A 458 -11.03 19.01 -12.87
C LYS A 458 -10.31 19.75 -11.74
N ARG A 459 -9.90 19.02 -10.71
CA ARG A 459 -9.30 19.56 -9.48
C ARG A 459 -7.85 19.13 -9.33
N ILE A 460 -7.19 18.74 -10.41
CA ILE A 460 -5.90 18.05 -10.34
C ILE A 460 -4.86 18.84 -9.54
N THR A 461 -4.82 20.16 -9.68
CA THR A 461 -3.89 21.07 -8.99
C THR A 461 -4.14 21.19 -7.48
N SER A 462 -5.29 20.72 -7.00
CA SER A 462 -5.63 20.66 -5.57
C SER A 462 -5.17 19.37 -4.91
N PHE A 463 -4.56 18.44 -5.65
CA PHE A 463 -4.07 17.20 -5.07
C PHE A 463 -3.08 17.48 -3.92
N SER A 464 -3.28 16.75 -2.82
CA SER A 464 -2.51 16.89 -1.59
C SER A 464 -2.19 15.52 -0.99
N LEU A 465 -1.28 15.52 -0.02
CA LEU A 465 -1.06 14.41 0.92
C LEU A 465 -1.72 14.80 2.25
N CYS A 466 -2.62 13.97 2.77
CA CYS A 466 -3.32 14.20 4.04
C CYS A 466 -2.90 13.16 5.07
N THR A 467 -2.63 13.57 6.30
CA THR A 467 -2.54 12.63 7.43
C THR A 467 -3.94 12.30 7.89
N LEU A 468 -4.29 11.01 7.96
CA LEU A 468 -5.60 10.61 8.47
C LEU A 468 -5.67 10.82 9.98
N PRO A 469 -6.78 11.31 10.53
CA PRO A 469 -7.00 11.33 11.96
C PRO A 469 -7.24 9.92 12.51
N LEU A 470 -6.82 9.69 13.76
CA LEU A 470 -7.13 8.46 14.49
C LEU A 470 -8.54 8.58 15.10
N PHE A 471 -9.34 7.53 14.97
CA PHE A 471 -10.62 7.45 15.68
C PHE A 471 -10.34 7.23 17.17
N VAL A 472 -10.39 8.30 17.94
CA VAL A 472 -10.51 8.21 19.39
C VAL A 472 -11.97 7.90 19.65
N GLY A 473 -12.28 6.68 20.09
CA GLY A 473 -13.65 6.36 20.53
C GLY A 473 -14.08 7.33 21.64
N ASN A 474 -15.36 7.30 22.06
CA ASN A 474 -15.83 8.04 23.24
C ASN A 474 -15.21 7.53 24.56
N SER A 475 -13.89 7.34 24.63
CA SER A 475 -13.16 7.31 25.87
C SER A 475 -13.20 8.71 26.44
N SER A 476 -13.75 8.86 27.64
CA SER A 476 -13.82 10.10 28.42
C SER A 476 -12.45 10.67 28.85
N THR A 477 -11.37 10.29 28.16
CA THR A 477 -10.01 10.77 28.39
C THR A 477 -9.76 12.04 27.55
N PRO A 478 -9.30 13.13 28.17
CA PRO A 478 -9.08 14.40 27.49
C PRO A 478 -8.06 14.27 26.36
N GLU A 479 -8.33 14.95 25.24
CA GLU A 479 -7.44 15.00 24.07
C GLU A 479 -6.03 15.48 24.45
N PRO A 480 -4.96 14.81 24.00
CA PRO A 480 -3.63 15.42 23.99
C PRO A 480 -3.60 16.55 22.95
N GLU A 481 -3.02 17.70 23.32
CA GLU A 481 -2.82 18.84 22.44
C GLU A 481 -2.02 18.43 21.19
N LEU A 482 -2.66 18.54 20.02
CA LEU A 482 -2.07 18.24 18.72
C LEU A 482 -1.15 19.38 18.25
N VAL A 483 0.13 19.07 18.06
CA VAL A 483 1.12 19.97 17.45
C VAL A 483 0.85 20.07 15.94
N THR A 484 0.53 21.27 15.46
CA THR A 484 0.50 21.63 14.04
C THR A 484 1.92 21.71 13.47
N VAL A 485 2.18 21.01 12.37
CA VAL A 485 3.42 21.15 11.56
C VAL A 485 3.42 22.47 10.81
#